data_AF-Q310M7-F1
#
_entry.id   AF-Q310M7-F1
#
_cell.length_a   1.000
_cell.length_b   1.000
_cell.length_c   1.000
_cell.angle_alpha   90.00
_cell.angle_beta   90.00
_cell.angle_gamma   90.00
#
_symmetry.space_group_name_H-M   'P 1'
#
loop_
_entity.id
_entity.type
_entity.pdbx_description
1 polymer ?
#
loop_
_entity_poly.entity_id
_entity_poly.type
_entity_poly.pdbx_seq_one_letter_code
_entity_poly.pdbx_strand_id
1 'polypeptide(L)'
;MKMPALLSIAAVVVFCLLAITGIPAAAEEHTAHTMQNPEARPAAVPHAVTGHGHEDTGHEAHTAAEGMPQKEDAHVHPSASAAPQAAEVDEKLGQYVPEGLSFTDSQGRVVDIRSVMDKPTIVAPVYYSCPTVCNILMSSIASVLPGVTLTPGKDYKVLSVSFDELDTPELAARKKANYMQALDNAFPPEAWLFLTGDKHNIDAFMDSIGFRFQRQGRDFIHPVVLVAVSPEGKIVRYLYGSGFLPFDITMAATEAAEGKVGLSVKRVLAYCFTYDPEGKRYVFDFMRIAGIVVLSGIALFLFLLLRGGKKRN
;
A
#
# COMPACT_ATOMS: atom_id res chain seq x y z
N MET A 1 -9.20 -35.92 10.31
CA MET A 1 -7.82 -35.55 10.67
C MET A 1 -7.37 -34.44 9.71
N LYS A 2 -6.92 -33.31 10.24
CA LYS A 2 -6.74 -32.02 9.56
C LYS A 2 -5.64 -32.10 8.47
N MET A 3 -6.02 -31.97 7.20
CA MET A 3 -5.11 -31.81 6.04
C MET A 3 -4.98 -30.38 5.45
N PRO A 4 -5.46 -29.27 6.06
CA PRO A 4 -5.43 -27.96 5.39
C PRO A 4 -4.04 -27.30 5.36
N ALA A 5 -3.12 -27.67 6.26
CA ALA A 5 -1.82 -27.01 6.38
C ALA A 5 -0.83 -27.38 5.25
N LEU A 6 -0.83 -28.64 4.81
CA LEU A 6 0.05 -29.11 3.72
C LEU A 6 -0.34 -28.51 2.36
N LEU A 7 -1.65 -28.27 2.13
CA LEU A 7 -2.12 -27.63 0.90
C LEU A 7 -1.67 -26.17 0.81
N SER A 8 -1.66 -25.44 1.93
CA SER A 8 -1.17 -24.05 1.97
C SER A 8 0.33 -23.95 1.70
N ILE A 9 1.14 -24.84 2.26
CA ILE A 9 2.60 -24.82 2.06
C ILE A 9 2.94 -25.17 0.60
N ALA A 10 2.27 -26.18 0.03
CA ALA A 10 2.48 -26.55 -1.37
C ALA A 10 2.09 -25.41 -2.33
N ALA A 11 0.98 -24.72 -2.08
CA ALA A 11 0.55 -23.58 -2.90
C ALA A 11 1.54 -22.40 -2.85
N VAL A 12 2.09 -22.10 -1.67
CA VAL A 12 3.08 -21.02 -1.50
C VAL A 12 4.42 -21.39 -2.16
N VAL A 13 4.87 -22.65 -2.04
CA VAL A 13 6.10 -23.13 -2.70
C VAL A 13 5.96 -23.10 -4.22
N VAL A 14 4.81 -23.53 -4.76
CA VAL A 14 4.52 -23.45 -6.20
C VAL A 14 4.49 -21.99 -6.68
N PHE A 15 3.90 -21.08 -5.90
CA PHE A 15 3.87 -19.65 -6.24
C PHE A 15 5.26 -19.00 -6.21
N CYS A 16 6.07 -19.22 -5.16
CA CYS A 16 7.44 -18.69 -5.15
C CYS A 16 8.29 -19.33 -6.28
N LEU A 17 8.09 -20.62 -6.63
CA LEU A 17 8.81 -21.27 -7.76
C LEU A 17 8.39 -20.71 -9.13
N LEU A 18 7.10 -20.47 -9.35
CA LEU A 18 6.61 -19.87 -10.60
C LEU A 18 7.17 -18.45 -10.81
N ALA A 19 7.31 -17.67 -9.73
CA ALA A 19 7.93 -16.35 -9.76
C ALA A 19 9.43 -16.39 -10.15
N ILE A 20 10.13 -17.49 -9.88
CA ILE A 20 11.54 -17.70 -10.29
C ILE A 20 11.65 -18.07 -11.78
N THR A 21 10.66 -18.81 -12.31
CA THR A 21 10.73 -19.34 -13.69
C THR A 21 10.38 -18.33 -14.78
N GLY A 22 9.89 -17.13 -14.44
CA GLY A 22 9.70 -16.05 -15.41
C GLY A 22 8.83 -16.39 -16.62
N ILE A 23 7.85 -17.30 -16.49
CA ILE A 23 6.90 -17.58 -17.57
C ILE A 23 5.98 -16.35 -17.68
N PRO A 24 6.05 -15.56 -18.76
CA PRO A 24 5.17 -14.42 -18.91
C PRO A 24 3.76 -14.95 -19.16
N ALA A 25 2.80 -14.52 -18.33
CA ALA A 25 1.42 -14.49 -18.77
C ALA A 25 1.36 -13.53 -19.97
N ALA A 26 0.88 -14.03 -21.11
CA ALA A 26 0.81 -13.31 -22.37
C ALA A 26 0.25 -11.89 -22.17
N ALA A 27 1.11 -10.89 -22.36
CA ALA A 27 0.73 -9.50 -22.52
C ALA A 27 0.83 -9.16 -24.01
N GLU A 28 -0.29 -8.79 -24.61
CA GLU A 28 -0.37 -8.29 -25.98
C GLU A 28 0.53 -7.07 -26.18
N GLU A 29 1.29 -7.09 -27.27
CA GLU A 29 2.15 -6.00 -27.72
C GLU A 29 1.30 -4.80 -28.17
N HIS A 30 1.42 -3.66 -27.50
CA HIS A 30 1.08 -2.37 -28.09
C HIS A 30 2.36 -1.62 -28.43
N THR A 31 2.60 -1.54 -29.74
CA THR A 31 3.68 -0.84 -30.41
C THR A 31 3.67 0.66 -30.09
N ALA A 32 4.77 1.14 -29.50
CA ALA A 32 5.03 2.56 -29.33
C ALA A 32 5.49 3.16 -30.68
N HIS A 33 4.62 3.92 -31.33
CA HIS A 33 5.03 4.82 -32.42
C HIS A 33 5.65 6.08 -31.83
N THR A 34 6.96 6.22 -32.07
CA THR A 34 7.70 7.48 -32.02
C THR A 34 7.02 8.54 -32.89
N MET A 35 6.62 9.67 -32.28
CA MET A 35 6.39 10.92 -33.00
C MET A 35 7.35 11.98 -32.48
N GLN A 36 8.26 12.41 -33.37
CA GLN A 36 9.00 13.66 -33.30
C GLN A 36 8.03 14.85 -33.22
N ASN A 37 8.30 15.80 -32.33
CA ASN A 37 7.70 17.12 -32.34
C ASN A 37 8.76 18.16 -32.77
N PRO A 38 8.55 18.94 -33.84
CA PRO A 38 9.43 20.02 -34.23
C PRO A 38 9.08 21.34 -33.51
N GLU A 39 10.04 22.26 -33.54
CA GLU A 39 10.10 23.57 -32.90
C GLU A 39 8.83 24.45 -32.93
N ALA A 40 8.64 25.20 -31.84
CA ALA A 40 8.07 26.54 -31.88
C ALA A 40 8.72 27.45 -30.83
N ARG A 41 9.50 28.43 -31.33
CA ARG A 41 10.00 29.62 -30.61
C ARG A 41 8.85 30.49 -30.09
N PRO A 42 9.14 31.37 -29.12
CA PRO A 42 8.83 32.77 -29.38
C PRO A 42 9.98 33.75 -29.11
N ALA A 43 9.75 34.94 -29.67
CA ALA A 43 10.65 36.03 -30.00
C ALA A 43 11.37 36.72 -28.83
N ALA A 44 12.51 37.31 -29.20
CA ALA A 44 13.34 38.20 -28.40
C ALA A 44 12.77 39.63 -28.30
N VAL A 45 13.11 40.34 -27.22
CA VAL A 45 13.34 41.79 -27.21
C VAL A 45 14.54 42.09 -26.28
N PRO A 46 15.48 42.98 -26.65
CA PRO A 46 16.79 43.14 -25.98
C PRO A 46 16.91 44.44 -25.17
N HIS A 47 17.77 44.44 -24.14
CA HIS A 47 18.53 45.58 -23.58
C HIS A 47 19.55 45.00 -22.59
N ALA A 48 20.74 45.52 -22.28
CA ALA A 48 21.72 46.41 -22.89
C ALA A 48 22.96 46.30 -21.96
N VAL A 49 24.14 46.49 -22.52
CA VAL A 49 25.48 46.29 -21.93
C VAL A 49 25.86 47.34 -20.87
N THR A 50 26.66 46.93 -19.86
CA THR A 50 27.87 47.57 -19.29
C THR A 50 28.32 46.70 -18.10
N GLY A 51 29.57 46.32 -17.81
CA GLY A 51 30.92 46.72 -18.23
C GLY A 51 31.72 47.15 -17.00
N HIS A 52 32.82 46.41 -16.67
CA HIS A 52 33.92 46.63 -15.68
C HIS A 52 34.08 45.42 -14.74
N GLY A 53 35.24 44.79 -14.49
CA GLY A 53 36.64 45.15 -14.72
C GLY A 53 37.42 45.03 -13.40
N HIS A 54 38.32 44.04 -13.28
CA HIS A 54 39.57 43.93 -12.46
C HIS A 54 39.86 42.44 -12.17
N GLU A 55 40.96 41.86 -12.65
CA GLU A 55 42.34 41.87 -12.09
C GLU A 55 42.42 41.16 -10.71
N ASP A 56 43.38 40.31 -10.38
CA ASP A 56 44.48 39.64 -11.06
C ASP A 56 45.11 38.65 -10.06
N THR A 57 45.94 37.71 -10.54
CA THR A 57 46.99 36.93 -9.82
C THR A 57 46.55 35.81 -8.85
N GLY A 58 47.20 34.64 -8.78
CA GLY A 58 48.36 34.10 -9.50
C GLY A 58 48.87 32.82 -8.82
N HIS A 59 49.54 31.96 -9.60
CA HIS A 59 50.60 30.97 -9.24
C HIS A 59 50.28 29.86 -8.21
N GLU A 60 50.80 28.64 -8.25
CA GLU A 60 51.52 27.79 -9.20
C GLU A 60 51.50 26.38 -8.58
N ALA A 61 51.65 25.35 -9.41
CA ALA A 61 51.67 23.94 -9.02
C ALA A 61 53.02 23.51 -8.45
N HIS A 62 53.04 22.56 -7.50
CA HIS A 62 54.17 21.65 -7.30
C HIS A 62 53.72 20.26 -6.80
N THR A 63 54.55 19.29 -7.17
CA THR A 63 54.36 17.86 -7.35
C THR A 63 54.74 16.99 -6.13
N ALA A 64 54.03 15.87 -5.99
CA ALA A 64 54.47 14.49 -5.72
C ALA A 64 55.33 14.08 -4.49
N ALA A 65 54.78 13.08 -3.78
CA ALA A 65 55.37 11.76 -3.44
C ALA A 65 55.73 11.39 -1.97
N GLU A 66 55.48 10.10 -1.68
CA GLU A 66 55.80 9.24 -0.49
C GLU A 66 55.08 9.54 0.86
N GLY A 67 54.57 8.59 1.67
CA GLY A 67 54.52 7.12 1.71
C GLY A 67 54.35 6.62 3.17
N MET A 68 53.32 5.77 3.43
CA MET A 68 53.08 4.86 4.59
C MET A 68 52.72 5.45 6.00
N PRO A 69 52.07 4.69 6.95
CA PRO A 69 51.29 3.45 6.88
C PRO A 69 49.85 3.53 7.44
N GLN A 70 49.05 2.54 7.04
CA GLN A 70 47.70 2.25 7.53
C GLN A 70 47.71 1.82 9.00
N LYS A 71 46.74 2.31 9.77
CA LYS A 71 46.36 1.76 11.07
C LYS A 71 44.90 1.33 10.97
N GLU A 72 44.69 0.01 11.00
CA GLU A 72 43.38 -0.63 11.04
C GLU A 72 42.69 -0.29 12.37
N ASP A 73 41.82 0.71 12.33
CA ASP A 73 40.82 0.92 13.37
C ASP A 73 39.56 0.14 12.97
N ALA A 74 39.32 -0.94 13.71
CA ALA A 74 38.13 -1.78 13.59
C ALA A 74 36.88 -0.94 13.82
N HIS A 75 36.22 -0.51 12.74
CA HIS A 75 34.91 0.10 12.80
C HIS A 75 33.88 -0.97 13.20
N VAL A 76 33.60 -1.02 14.50
CA VAL A 76 32.38 -1.63 15.02
C VAL A 76 31.22 -0.79 14.50
N HIS A 77 30.60 -1.22 13.40
CA HIS A 77 29.35 -0.63 12.93
C HIS A 77 28.30 -0.82 14.04
N PRO A 78 27.72 0.26 14.59
CA PRO A 78 26.56 0.14 15.45
C PRO A 78 25.46 -0.55 14.63
N SER A 79 25.02 -1.73 15.09
CA SER A 79 23.83 -2.39 14.58
C SER A 79 22.71 -1.35 14.50
N ALA A 80 22.21 -1.12 13.29
CA ALA A 80 21.21 -0.11 12.99
C ALA A 80 20.01 -0.27 13.92
N SER A 81 19.92 0.64 14.88
CA SER A 81 18.73 0.86 15.69
C SER A 81 17.55 1.05 14.73
N ALA A 82 16.56 0.16 14.82
CA ALA A 82 15.30 0.26 14.09
C ALA A 82 14.66 1.62 14.41
N ALA A 83 14.81 2.59 13.50
CA ALA A 83 14.00 3.79 13.54
C ALA A 83 12.54 3.39 13.30
N PRO A 84 11.58 3.85 14.12
CA PRO A 84 10.17 3.64 13.82
C PRO A 84 9.89 4.32 12.47
N GLN A 85 9.42 3.56 11.49
CA GLN A 85 8.93 4.14 10.24
C GLN A 85 7.67 4.94 10.60
N ALA A 86 7.79 6.27 10.64
CA ALA A 86 6.74 7.14 11.18
C ALA A 86 5.41 7.12 10.39
N ALA A 87 5.39 6.49 9.21
CA ALA A 87 4.21 6.22 8.41
C ALA A 87 4.30 4.79 7.85
N GLU A 88 3.56 3.87 8.47
CA GLU A 88 3.50 2.44 8.10
C GLU A 88 2.08 1.92 8.32
N VAL A 89 1.74 0.79 7.69
CA VAL A 89 0.57 -0.01 8.02
C VAL A 89 0.98 -1.19 8.89
N ASP A 90 0.48 -1.22 10.13
CA ASP A 90 0.55 -2.38 11.02
C ASP A 90 -0.71 -3.24 10.85
N GLU A 91 -0.67 -4.23 9.97
CA GLU A 91 -1.84 -5.02 9.59
C GLU A 91 -2.55 -5.67 10.79
N LYS A 92 -3.78 -5.23 11.06
CA LYS A 92 -4.66 -5.75 12.12
C LYS A 92 -5.61 -6.84 11.61
N LEU A 93 -5.13 -7.69 10.70
CA LEU A 93 -5.94 -8.77 10.11
C LEU A 93 -6.56 -9.68 11.18
N GLY A 94 -7.88 -9.86 11.10
CA GLY A 94 -8.67 -10.65 12.04
C GLY A 94 -9.10 -9.91 13.31
N GLN A 95 -8.59 -8.70 13.55
CA GLN A 95 -9.05 -7.82 14.63
C GLN A 95 -10.34 -7.09 14.22
N TYR A 96 -10.94 -6.38 15.18
CA TYR A 96 -12.21 -5.70 15.01
C TYR A 96 -12.05 -4.19 15.19
N VAL A 97 -12.76 -3.43 14.37
CA VAL A 97 -12.99 -2.00 14.57
C VAL A 97 -13.84 -1.82 15.84
N PRO A 98 -13.43 -0.99 16.80
CA PRO A 98 -14.18 -0.78 18.02
C PRO A 98 -15.50 -0.04 17.76
N GLU A 99 -16.48 -0.33 18.60
CA GLU A 99 -17.73 0.43 18.67
C GLU A 99 -17.55 1.70 19.51
N GLY A 100 -18.48 2.65 19.38
CA GLY A 100 -18.53 3.88 20.17
C GLY A 100 -17.69 5.02 19.61
N LEU A 101 -17.06 4.85 18.44
CA LEU A 101 -16.29 5.92 17.80
C LEU A 101 -17.22 6.82 16.99
N SER A 102 -17.39 8.05 17.47
CA SER A 102 -18.29 9.03 16.87
C SER A 102 -17.59 9.82 15.76
N PHE A 103 -18.21 9.87 14.59
CA PHE A 103 -17.78 10.65 13.44
C PHE A 103 -18.94 11.50 12.91
N THR A 104 -18.64 12.51 12.12
CA THR A 104 -19.64 13.34 11.44
C THR A 104 -19.59 13.08 9.95
N ASP A 105 -20.73 12.71 9.38
CA ASP A 105 -20.85 12.49 7.94
C ASP A 105 -20.91 13.79 7.15
N SER A 106 -20.84 13.67 5.82
CA SER A 106 -20.93 14.81 4.90
C SER A 106 -22.27 15.54 4.89
N GLN A 107 -23.27 15.09 5.65
CA GLN A 107 -24.56 15.77 5.83
C GLN A 107 -24.62 16.47 7.21
N GLY A 108 -23.54 16.44 7.98
CA GLY A 108 -23.47 17.01 9.33
C GLY A 108 -24.09 16.11 10.40
N ARG A 109 -24.40 14.84 10.10
CA ARG A 109 -24.98 13.91 11.06
C ARG A 109 -23.87 13.19 11.81
N VAL A 110 -24.00 13.14 13.14
CA VAL A 110 -23.13 12.34 14.00
C VAL A 110 -23.55 10.87 13.86
N VAL A 111 -22.58 10.01 13.58
CA VAL A 111 -22.75 8.56 13.41
C VAL A 111 -21.68 7.81 14.17
N ASP A 112 -22.03 6.65 14.70
CA ASP A 112 -21.04 5.69 15.15
C ASP A 112 -20.42 5.00 13.91
N ILE A 113 -19.09 4.97 13.80
CA ILE A 113 -18.44 4.46 12.59
C ILE A 113 -18.73 2.98 12.36
N ARG A 114 -18.91 2.20 13.43
CA ARG A 114 -19.27 0.78 13.35
C ARG A 114 -20.69 0.60 12.83
N SER A 115 -21.63 1.47 13.24
CA SER A 115 -23.02 1.41 12.78
C SER A 115 -23.20 1.61 11.27
N VAL A 116 -22.29 2.33 10.60
CA VAL A 116 -22.32 2.54 9.15
C VAL A 116 -21.59 1.45 8.36
N MET A 117 -20.92 0.51 9.05
CA MET A 117 -20.28 -0.69 8.50
C MET A 117 -21.19 -1.92 8.65
N ASP A 118 -22.49 -1.78 8.41
CA ASP A 118 -23.51 -2.85 8.41
C ASP A 118 -23.45 -3.76 7.16
N LYS A 119 -22.52 -3.46 6.26
CA LYS A 119 -22.22 -4.17 5.02
C LYS A 119 -20.71 -4.33 4.89
N PRO A 120 -20.23 -5.24 4.02
CA PRO A 120 -18.81 -5.28 3.66
C PRO A 120 -18.35 -3.88 3.27
N THR A 121 -17.37 -3.34 3.97
CA THR A 121 -17.00 -1.93 3.84
C THR A 121 -15.54 -1.81 3.42
N ILE A 122 -15.31 -1.09 2.33
CA ILE A 122 -13.97 -0.69 1.89
C ILE A 122 -13.68 0.67 2.50
N VAL A 123 -12.80 0.69 3.50
CA VAL A 123 -12.35 1.89 4.18
C VAL A 123 -11.17 2.50 3.44
N ALA A 124 -11.25 3.79 3.15
CA ALA A 124 -10.20 4.61 2.57
C ALA A 124 -9.79 5.70 3.57
N PRO A 125 -8.70 5.51 4.33
CA PRO A 125 -8.09 6.59 5.12
C PRO A 125 -7.56 7.67 4.19
N VAL A 126 -8.11 8.87 4.29
CA VAL A 126 -7.74 10.03 3.47
C VAL A 126 -7.71 11.27 4.34
N TYR A 127 -7.31 12.41 3.78
CA TYR A 127 -7.69 13.72 4.33
C TYR A 127 -8.04 14.62 3.16
N TYR A 128 -9.14 15.34 3.29
CA TYR A 128 -9.79 16.05 2.21
C TYR A 128 -9.05 17.32 1.82
N SER A 129 -8.32 17.94 2.74
CA SER A 129 -7.46 19.10 2.47
C SER A 129 -6.19 18.75 1.67
N CYS A 130 -5.85 17.46 1.49
CA CYS A 130 -4.70 17.00 0.71
C CYS A 130 -4.72 17.53 -0.73
N PRO A 131 -3.63 18.16 -1.21
CA PRO A 131 -3.58 18.67 -2.58
C PRO A 131 -3.30 17.58 -3.63
N THR A 132 -2.69 16.46 -3.25
CA THR A 132 -2.11 15.50 -4.21
C THR A 132 -2.57 14.06 -3.97
N VAL A 133 -1.91 13.32 -3.06
CA VAL A 133 -1.98 11.85 -2.99
C VAL A 133 -3.40 11.36 -2.69
N CYS A 134 -4.11 11.96 -1.74
CA CYS A 134 -5.48 11.55 -1.44
C CYS A 134 -6.44 11.86 -2.59
N ASN A 135 -6.23 12.94 -3.35
CA ASN A 135 -7.05 13.22 -4.52
C ASN A 135 -6.86 12.15 -5.61
N ILE A 136 -5.61 11.70 -5.82
CA ILE A 136 -5.29 10.61 -6.76
C ILE A 136 -5.96 9.31 -6.33
N LEU A 137 -5.83 8.94 -5.04
CA LEU A 137 -6.48 7.76 -4.48
C LEU A 137 -8.00 7.81 -4.67
N MET A 138 -8.64 8.91 -4.31
CA MET A 138 -10.08 9.07 -4.40
C MET A 138 -10.58 9.07 -5.85
N SER A 139 -9.83 9.68 -6.78
CA SER A 139 -10.12 9.61 -8.21
C SER A 139 -9.97 8.19 -8.76
N SER A 140 -8.94 7.44 -8.31
CA SER A 140 -8.79 6.02 -8.67
C SER A 140 -10.00 5.22 -8.20
N ILE A 141 -10.41 5.37 -6.93
CA ILE A 141 -11.61 4.73 -6.39
C ILE A 141 -12.83 5.07 -7.27
N ALA A 142 -13.08 6.35 -7.54
CA ALA A 142 -14.18 6.76 -8.41
C ALA A 142 -14.10 6.11 -9.81
N SER A 143 -12.92 5.99 -10.41
CA SER A 143 -12.78 5.38 -11.73
C SER A 143 -13.04 3.86 -11.76
N VAL A 144 -12.81 3.16 -10.63
CA VAL A 144 -12.93 1.68 -10.60
C VAL A 144 -14.28 1.20 -10.12
N LEU A 145 -14.99 1.98 -9.29
CA LEU A 145 -16.28 1.60 -8.71
C LEU A 145 -17.33 1.20 -9.76
N PRO A 146 -17.46 1.86 -10.93
CA PRO A 146 -18.41 1.44 -11.97
C PRO A 146 -18.15 0.04 -12.55
N GLY A 147 -16.91 -0.44 -12.49
CA GLY A 147 -16.52 -1.76 -12.99
C GLY A 147 -16.68 -2.89 -11.96
N VAL A 148 -17.04 -2.57 -10.70
CA VAL A 148 -17.20 -3.55 -9.64
C VAL A 148 -18.47 -4.35 -9.89
N THR A 149 -18.38 -5.68 -9.85
CA THR A 149 -19.51 -6.56 -10.22
C THR A 149 -20.57 -6.67 -9.12
N LEU A 150 -20.26 -6.20 -7.91
CA LEU A 150 -21.15 -6.15 -6.75
C LEU A 150 -22.05 -4.91 -6.78
N THR A 151 -23.23 -5.03 -6.17
CA THR A 151 -24.19 -3.92 -6.09
C THR A 151 -23.83 -2.99 -4.92
N PRO A 152 -23.45 -1.72 -5.16
CA PRO A 152 -23.16 -0.78 -4.09
C PRO A 152 -24.39 -0.51 -3.21
N GLY A 153 -24.19 -0.36 -1.90
CA GLY A 153 -25.23 -0.15 -0.88
C GLY A 153 -25.96 -1.44 -0.46
N LYS A 154 -26.03 -2.44 -1.35
CA LYS A 154 -26.63 -3.75 -1.06
C LYS A 154 -25.59 -4.80 -0.64
N ASP A 155 -24.55 -4.93 -1.46
CA ASP A 155 -23.50 -5.97 -1.33
C ASP A 155 -22.23 -5.41 -0.68
N TYR A 156 -21.94 -4.12 -0.84
CA TYR A 156 -20.80 -3.45 -0.19
C TYR A 156 -21.01 -1.94 -0.04
N LYS A 157 -20.19 -1.30 0.79
CA LYS A 157 -20.09 0.16 0.97
C LYS A 157 -18.64 0.62 0.85
N VAL A 158 -18.45 1.90 0.55
CA VAL A 158 -17.17 2.59 0.60
C VAL A 158 -17.23 3.66 1.68
N LEU A 159 -16.18 3.73 2.49
CA LEU A 159 -16.08 4.68 3.59
C LEU A 159 -14.77 5.45 3.49
N SER A 160 -14.85 6.70 3.04
CA SER A 160 -13.72 7.63 3.08
C SER A 160 -13.70 8.31 4.44
N VAL A 161 -12.64 8.11 5.23
CA VAL A 161 -12.53 8.65 6.59
C VAL A 161 -11.37 9.63 6.62
N SER A 162 -11.65 10.89 6.98
CA SER A 162 -10.58 11.86 7.19
C SER A 162 -9.76 11.53 8.42
N PHE A 163 -8.43 11.54 8.29
CA PHE A 163 -7.49 11.52 9.42
C PHE A 163 -6.92 12.91 9.77
N ASP A 164 -7.47 13.98 9.20
CA ASP A 164 -7.15 15.36 9.58
C ASP A 164 -8.28 15.94 10.43
N GLU A 165 -8.00 16.23 11.70
CA GLU A 165 -8.96 16.83 12.64
C GLU A 165 -9.42 18.25 12.24
N LEU A 166 -8.77 18.85 11.24
CA LEU A 166 -9.14 20.17 10.69
C LEU A 166 -10.09 20.08 9.49
N ASP A 167 -10.33 18.89 8.96
CA ASP A 167 -11.31 18.71 7.88
C ASP A 167 -12.74 18.80 8.42
N THR A 168 -13.56 19.63 7.76
CA THR A 168 -14.94 19.85 8.19
C THR A 168 -15.95 19.00 7.40
N PRO A 169 -17.15 18.74 7.94
CA PRO A 169 -18.24 18.08 7.22
C PRO A 169 -18.58 18.77 5.88
N GLU A 170 -18.48 20.10 5.80
CA GLU A 170 -18.74 20.86 4.58
C GLU A 170 -17.67 20.60 3.51
N LEU A 171 -16.41 20.47 3.91
CA LEU A 171 -15.32 20.08 3.01
C LEU A 171 -15.55 18.65 2.51
N ALA A 172 -15.93 17.73 3.40
CA ALA A 172 -16.29 16.36 3.05
C ALA A 172 -17.46 16.30 2.05
N ALA A 173 -18.50 17.11 2.27
CA ALA A 173 -19.65 17.25 1.37
C ALA A 173 -19.25 17.74 -0.03
N ARG A 174 -18.40 18.76 -0.09
CA ARG A 174 -17.86 19.27 -1.36
C ARG A 174 -17.06 18.21 -2.10
N LYS A 175 -16.18 17.48 -1.41
CA LYS A 175 -15.41 16.38 -2.02
C LYS A 175 -16.33 15.28 -2.52
N LYS A 176 -17.31 14.87 -1.71
CA LYS A 176 -18.31 13.88 -2.11
C LYS A 176 -19.03 14.31 -3.39
N ALA A 177 -19.54 15.54 -3.45
CA ALA A 177 -20.21 16.06 -4.64
C ALA A 177 -19.32 15.98 -5.90
N ASN A 178 -18.04 16.35 -5.79
CA ASN A 178 -17.09 16.27 -6.91
C ASN A 178 -16.90 14.82 -7.41
N TYR A 179 -16.72 13.86 -6.51
CA TYR A 179 -16.50 12.46 -6.89
C TYR A 179 -17.78 11.77 -7.38
N MET A 180 -18.96 12.13 -6.82
CA MET A 180 -20.25 11.67 -7.34
C MET A 180 -20.50 12.20 -8.76
N GLN A 181 -20.13 13.46 -9.03
CA GLN A 181 -20.22 14.03 -10.38
C GLN A 181 -19.28 13.31 -11.36
N ALA A 182 -18.08 12.95 -10.94
CA ALA A 182 -17.14 12.16 -11.77
C ALA A 182 -17.65 10.73 -12.07
N LEU A 183 -18.64 10.26 -11.31
CA LEU A 183 -19.34 8.99 -11.48
C LEU A 183 -20.66 9.16 -12.26
N ASP A 184 -20.88 10.31 -12.91
CA ASP A 184 -22.14 10.71 -13.57
C ASP A 184 -23.38 10.59 -12.66
N ASN A 185 -23.18 10.66 -11.34
CA ASN A 185 -24.20 10.41 -10.30
C ASN A 185 -24.91 9.05 -10.41
N ALA A 186 -24.31 8.08 -11.11
CA ALA A 186 -24.86 6.73 -11.25
C ALA A 186 -24.62 5.86 -10.00
N PHE A 187 -23.64 6.23 -9.18
CA PHE A 187 -23.33 5.52 -7.95
C PHE A 187 -24.24 5.99 -6.79
N PRO A 188 -24.85 5.07 -6.01
CA PRO A 188 -25.74 5.44 -4.92
C PRO A 188 -25.01 6.29 -3.85
N PRO A 189 -25.46 7.53 -3.56
CA PRO A 189 -24.77 8.41 -2.61
C PRO A 189 -24.66 7.84 -1.20
N GLU A 190 -25.58 6.98 -0.78
CA GLU A 190 -25.58 6.28 0.50
C GLU A 190 -24.56 5.14 0.57
N ALA A 191 -24.07 4.66 -0.57
CA ALA A 191 -23.07 3.60 -0.65
C ALA A 191 -21.63 4.11 -0.56
N TRP A 192 -21.40 5.42 -0.73
CA TRP A 192 -20.10 6.05 -0.50
C TRP A 192 -20.21 7.16 0.54
N LEU A 193 -19.78 6.84 1.76
CA LEU A 193 -19.81 7.71 2.92
C LEU A 193 -18.48 8.46 3.06
N PHE A 194 -18.58 9.71 3.49
CA PHE A 194 -17.45 10.61 3.71
C PHE A 194 -17.56 11.11 5.15
N LEU A 195 -16.57 10.78 5.97
CA LEU A 195 -16.58 11.04 7.40
C LEU A 195 -15.43 11.97 7.81
N THR A 196 -15.73 12.80 8.80
CA THR A 196 -14.79 13.64 9.54
C THR A 196 -14.94 13.36 11.04
N GLY A 197 -13.96 13.68 11.85
CA GLY A 197 -14.00 13.39 13.28
C GLY A 197 -13.10 14.31 14.08
N ASP A 198 -13.24 14.27 15.40
CA ASP A 198 -12.26 14.88 16.29
C ASP A 198 -11.01 14.00 16.40
N LYS A 199 -9.93 14.61 16.89
CA LYS A 199 -8.63 13.95 17.01
C LYS A 199 -8.68 12.63 17.81
N HIS A 200 -9.46 12.56 18.88
CA HIS A 200 -9.51 11.36 19.72
C HIS A 200 -10.13 10.18 18.96
N ASN A 201 -11.28 10.40 18.32
CA ASN A 201 -11.95 9.39 17.51
C ASN A 201 -11.14 8.99 16.28
N ILE A 202 -10.48 9.96 15.62
CA ILE A 202 -9.57 9.71 14.50
C ILE A 202 -8.42 8.81 14.93
N ASP A 203 -7.69 9.18 15.99
CA ASP A 203 -6.52 8.43 16.45
C ASP A 203 -6.92 7.00 16.84
N ALA A 204 -8.04 6.83 17.55
CA ALA A 204 -8.55 5.52 17.95
C ALA A 204 -8.95 4.65 16.75
N PHE A 205 -9.63 5.23 15.76
CA PHE A 205 -10.03 4.50 14.56
C PHE A 205 -8.82 4.10 13.73
N MET A 206 -7.92 5.05 13.44
CA MET A 206 -6.73 4.81 12.62
C MET A 206 -5.80 3.79 13.30
N ASP A 207 -5.65 3.82 14.63
CA ASP A 207 -4.93 2.80 15.39
C ASP A 207 -5.58 1.41 15.28
N SER A 208 -6.91 1.34 15.35
CA SER A 208 -7.66 0.08 15.24
C SER A 208 -7.50 -0.62 13.89
N ILE A 209 -7.34 0.16 12.81
CA ILE A 209 -7.07 -0.36 11.47
C ILE A 209 -5.57 -0.43 11.15
N GLY A 210 -4.71 -0.05 12.11
CA GLY A 210 -3.25 -0.11 11.97
C GLY A 210 -2.65 0.95 11.04
N PHE A 211 -3.37 2.03 10.76
CA PHE A 211 -2.91 3.12 9.91
C PHE A 211 -2.08 4.12 10.73
N ARG A 212 -0.76 4.15 10.52
CA ARG A 212 0.14 5.13 11.15
C ARG A 212 0.40 6.29 10.21
N PHE A 213 0.24 7.50 10.74
CA PHE A 213 0.46 8.74 10.02
C PHE A 213 1.13 9.76 10.94
N GLN A 214 1.83 10.71 10.35
CA GLN A 214 2.50 11.79 11.07
C GLN A 214 2.24 13.13 10.38
N ARG A 215 1.78 14.12 11.14
CA ARG A 215 1.64 15.49 10.65
C ARG A 215 3.02 16.10 10.40
N GLN A 216 3.23 16.65 9.21
CA GLN A 216 4.43 17.37 8.80
C GLN A 216 4.04 18.75 8.28
N GLY A 217 4.08 19.75 9.18
CA GLY A 217 3.59 21.09 8.87
C GLY A 217 2.08 21.09 8.61
N ARG A 218 1.69 21.44 7.39
CA ARG A 218 0.27 21.43 6.95
C ARG A 218 -0.16 20.11 6.31
N ASP A 219 0.81 19.25 6.00
CA ASP A 219 0.59 17.97 5.32
C ASP A 219 0.82 16.80 6.27
N PHE A 220 0.73 15.58 5.73
CA PHE A 220 0.96 14.35 6.46
C PHE A 220 1.86 13.40 5.68
N ILE A 221 2.73 12.70 6.42
CA ILE A 221 3.38 11.49 5.93
C ILE A 221 2.46 10.34 6.30
N HIS A 222 1.96 9.60 5.31
CA HIS A 222 1.02 8.51 5.51
C HIS A 222 1.14 7.46 4.38
N PRO A 223 0.79 6.20 4.65
CA PRO A 223 0.71 5.17 3.60
C PRO A 223 -0.54 5.37 2.72
N VAL A 224 -0.57 4.69 1.57
CA VAL A 224 -1.75 4.61 0.70
C VAL A 224 -2.26 3.18 0.73
N VAL A 225 -3.43 2.98 1.33
CA VAL A 225 -4.01 1.65 1.56
C VAL A 225 -5.53 1.75 1.63
N LEU A 226 -6.23 0.72 1.16
CA LEU A 226 -7.63 0.45 1.47
C LEU A 226 -7.73 -0.73 2.44
N VAL A 227 -8.69 -0.67 3.35
CA VAL A 227 -8.92 -1.72 4.33
C VAL A 227 -10.32 -2.28 4.13
N ALA A 228 -10.43 -3.59 3.92
CA ALA A 228 -11.72 -4.25 3.82
C ALA A 228 -12.16 -4.77 5.19
N VAL A 229 -13.38 -4.43 5.57
CA VAL A 229 -13.96 -4.70 6.89
C VAL A 229 -15.30 -5.42 6.72
N SER A 230 -15.53 -6.47 7.50
CA SER A 230 -16.79 -7.23 7.49
C SER A 230 -17.95 -6.43 8.10
N PRO A 231 -19.22 -6.84 7.89
CA PRO A 231 -20.38 -6.23 8.53
C PRO A 231 -20.33 -6.20 10.07
N GLU A 232 -19.56 -7.09 10.68
CA GLU A 232 -19.32 -7.19 12.13
C GLU A 232 -18.13 -6.33 12.59
N GLY A 233 -17.49 -5.60 11.69
CA GLY A 233 -16.31 -4.77 11.99
C GLY A 233 -14.98 -5.51 11.91
N LYS A 234 -14.94 -6.74 11.41
CA LYS A 234 -13.69 -7.53 11.34
C LYS A 234 -12.82 -7.09 10.16
N ILE A 235 -11.56 -6.78 10.41
CA ILE A 235 -10.59 -6.42 9.37
C ILE A 235 -10.15 -7.68 8.64
N VAL A 236 -10.43 -7.78 7.34
CA VAL A 236 -10.18 -9.01 6.57
C VAL A 236 -9.07 -8.90 5.54
N ARG A 237 -8.79 -7.68 5.03
CA ARG A 237 -7.82 -7.47 3.94
C ARG A 237 -7.29 -6.05 3.91
N TYR A 238 -6.04 -5.90 3.46
CA TYR A 238 -5.42 -4.64 3.08
C TYR A 238 -5.08 -4.65 1.59
N LEU A 239 -5.41 -3.57 0.88
CA LEU A 239 -5.04 -3.35 -0.51
C LEU A 239 -4.12 -2.13 -0.58
N TYR A 240 -2.87 -2.32 -0.99
CA TYR A 240 -1.86 -1.26 -0.97
C TYR A 240 -1.75 -0.52 -2.31
N GLY A 241 -1.38 0.75 -2.24
CA GLY A 241 -1.15 1.60 -3.41
C GLY A 241 -2.39 2.38 -3.83
N SER A 242 -2.40 2.86 -5.07
CA SER A 242 -3.49 3.66 -5.65
C SER A 242 -3.96 3.16 -7.01
N GLY A 243 -3.43 2.03 -7.49
CA GLY A 243 -3.75 1.44 -8.80
C GLY A 243 -4.66 0.23 -8.66
N PHE A 244 -5.84 0.42 -8.08
CA PHE A 244 -6.77 -0.68 -7.85
C PHE A 244 -7.48 -1.09 -9.15
N LEU A 245 -7.82 -2.37 -9.24
CA LEU A 245 -8.71 -2.88 -10.28
C LEU A 245 -10.09 -3.15 -9.69
N PRO A 246 -11.16 -3.14 -10.51
CA PRO A 246 -12.50 -3.50 -10.03
C PRO A 246 -12.56 -4.91 -9.41
N PHE A 247 -11.73 -5.82 -9.90
CA PHE A 247 -11.57 -7.16 -9.35
C PHE A 247 -11.03 -7.14 -7.91
N ASP A 248 -10.09 -6.25 -7.58
CA ASP A 248 -9.53 -6.15 -6.23
C ASP A 248 -10.59 -5.77 -5.21
N ILE A 249 -11.44 -4.81 -5.57
CA ILE A 249 -12.57 -4.36 -4.74
C ILE A 249 -13.63 -5.45 -4.61
N THR A 250 -13.97 -6.11 -5.73
CA THR A 250 -14.93 -7.23 -5.76
C THR A 250 -14.48 -8.36 -4.82
N MET A 251 -13.22 -8.78 -4.94
CA MET A 251 -12.64 -9.83 -4.11
C MET A 251 -12.62 -9.40 -2.64
N ALA A 252 -12.12 -8.20 -2.33
CA ALA A 252 -11.99 -7.72 -0.96
C ALA A 252 -13.36 -7.58 -0.26
N ALA A 253 -14.36 -7.07 -0.96
CA ALA A 253 -15.74 -6.99 -0.45
C ALA A 253 -16.37 -8.38 -0.28
N THR A 254 -16.10 -9.33 -1.17
CA THR A 254 -16.59 -10.71 -1.05
C THR A 254 -15.97 -11.42 0.16
N GLU A 255 -14.65 -11.31 0.35
CA GLU A 255 -13.96 -11.86 1.54
C GLU A 255 -14.47 -11.21 2.83
N ALA A 256 -14.74 -9.90 2.80
CA ALA A 256 -15.33 -9.16 3.92
C ALA A 256 -16.75 -9.61 4.24
N ALA A 257 -17.59 -9.89 3.23
CA ALA A 257 -18.92 -10.46 3.42
C ALA A 257 -18.90 -11.80 4.15
N GLU A 258 -17.87 -12.61 3.91
CA GLU A 258 -17.69 -13.90 4.56
C GLU A 258 -16.90 -13.83 5.87
N GLY A 259 -16.39 -12.65 6.26
CA GLY A 259 -15.49 -12.48 7.41
C GLY A 259 -14.18 -13.27 7.30
N LYS A 260 -13.78 -13.67 6.09
CA LYS A 260 -12.59 -14.48 5.81
C LYS A 260 -11.36 -13.59 5.74
N VAL A 261 -10.41 -13.84 6.63
CA VAL A 261 -9.13 -13.12 6.65
C VAL A 261 -8.28 -13.60 5.48
N GLY A 262 -7.96 -12.70 4.55
CA GLY A 262 -7.12 -12.98 3.38
C GLY A 262 -5.64 -13.13 3.72
N LEU A 263 -4.87 -13.64 2.74
CA LEU A 263 -3.40 -13.66 2.82
C LEU A 263 -2.85 -12.26 2.54
N SER A 264 -2.12 -11.68 3.49
CA SER A 264 -1.47 -10.38 3.31
C SER A 264 -0.34 -10.45 2.29
N VAL A 265 -0.30 -9.50 1.34
CA VAL A 265 0.84 -9.34 0.43
C VAL A 265 2.15 -9.18 1.21
N LYS A 266 2.12 -8.45 2.34
CA LYS A 266 3.29 -8.31 3.24
C LYS A 266 3.78 -9.65 3.79
N ARG A 267 2.91 -10.56 4.27
CA ARG A 267 3.34 -11.92 4.67
C ARG A 267 3.89 -12.74 3.51
N VAL A 268 3.25 -12.68 2.34
CA VAL A 268 3.71 -13.47 1.18
C VAL A 268 5.09 -12.97 0.75
N LEU A 269 5.27 -11.64 0.68
CA LEU A 269 6.57 -11.04 0.40
C LEU A 269 7.58 -11.31 1.50
N ALA A 270 7.25 -11.15 2.78
CA ALA A 270 8.16 -11.46 3.90
C ALA A 270 8.57 -12.95 3.98
N TYR A 271 7.77 -13.82 3.36
CA TYR A 271 8.09 -15.24 3.25
C TYR A 271 9.09 -15.51 2.11
N CYS A 272 8.88 -14.97 0.91
CA CYS A 272 9.80 -15.19 -0.23
C CYS A 272 10.96 -14.15 -0.28
N PHE A 273 10.88 -13.02 0.41
CA PHE A 273 11.81 -11.87 0.32
C PHE A 273 12.13 -11.27 1.69
N THR A 274 13.37 -10.80 1.86
CA THR A 274 13.81 -10.02 3.01
C THR A 274 13.93 -8.54 2.59
N TYR A 275 13.43 -7.63 3.43
CA TYR A 275 13.54 -6.19 3.17
C TYR A 275 14.96 -5.71 3.47
N ASP A 276 15.62 -5.11 2.48
CA ASP A 276 16.91 -4.44 2.62
C ASP A 276 16.68 -2.94 2.93
N PRO A 277 16.97 -2.49 4.18
CA PRO A 277 16.73 -1.12 4.59
C PRO A 277 17.71 -0.11 3.96
N GLU A 278 18.89 -0.53 3.48
CA GLU A 278 19.85 0.35 2.81
C GLU A 278 19.47 0.57 1.34
N GLY A 279 19.03 -0.49 0.67
CA GLY A 279 18.56 -0.45 -0.72
C GLY A 279 17.09 -0.06 -0.89
N LYS A 280 16.31 0.06 0.20
CA LYS A 280 14.85 0.27 0.22
C LYS A 280 14.07 -0.72 -0.67
N ARG A 281 14.58 -1.94 -0.81
CA ARG A 281 14.06 -2.94 -1.77
C ARG A 281 13.95 -4.31 -1.13
N TYR A 282 13.04 -5.12 -1.64
CA TYR A 282 12.93 -6.52 -1.25
C TYR A 282 13.93 -7.36 -2.05
N VAL A 283 14.81 -8.09 -1.36
CA VAL A 283 15.72 -9.07 -1.96
C VAL A 283 15.19 -10.48 -1.74
N PHE A 284 15.20 -11.29 -2.79
CA PHE A 284 14.69 -12.66 -2.74
C PHE A 284 15.54 -13.53 -1.82
N ASP A 285 14.92 -14.18 -0.83
CA ASP A 285 15.62 -15.01 0.14
C ASP A 285 15.72 -16.45 -0.37
N PHE A 286 16.73 -16.68 -1.23
CA PHE A 286 17.02 -18.00 -1.78
C PHE A 286 17.25 -19.06 -0.69
N MET A 287 17.78 -18.68 0.47
CA MET A 287 18.14 -19.61 1.54
C MET A 287 16.90 -20.20 2.22
N ARG A 288 15.88 -19.38 2.51
CA ARG A 288 14.61 -19.86 3.07
C ARG A 288 13.88 -20.81 2.12
N ILE A 289 13.85 -20.49 0.82
CA ILE A 289 13.15 -21.29 -0.19
C ILE A 289 13.89 -22.62 -0.44
N ALA A 290 15.23 -22.58 -0.59
CA ALA A 290 16.03 -23.79 -0.74
C ALA A 290 15.88 -24.73 0.47
N GLY A 291 15.87 -24.19 1.69
CA GLY A 291 15.67 -24.98 2.90
C GLY A 291 14.33 -25.73 2.91
N ILE A 292 13.24 -25.10 2.49
CA ILE A 292 11.91 -25.73 2.45
C ILE A 292 11.83 -26.79 1.37
N VAL A 293 12.42 -26.57 0.20
CA VAL A 293 12.49 -27.57 -0.87
C VAL A 293 13.26 -28.80 -0.40
N VAL A 294 14.42 -28.62 0.24
CA VAL A 294 15.23 -29.73 0.77
C VAL A 294 14.47 -30.49 1.86
N LEU A 295 13.88 -29.79 2.84
CA LEU A 295 13.11 -30.42 3.92
C LEU A 295 11.88 -31.17 3.39
N SER A 296 11.19 -30.62 2.39
CA SER A 296 10.04 -31.27 1.74
C SER A 296 10.48 -32.53 0.97
N GLY A 297 11.62 -32.48 0.29
CA GLY A 297 12.21 -33.63 -0.39
C GLY A 297 12.59 -34.74 0.59
N ILE A 298 13.22 -34.40 1.71
CA ILE A 298 13.55 -35.36 2.77
C ILE A 298 12.27 -35.96 3.37
N ALA A 299 11.25 -35.14 3.66
CA ALA A 299 9.98 -35.62 4.21
C ALA A 299 9.25 -36.56 3.23
N LEU A 300 9.24 -36.24 1.94
CA LEU A 300 8.68 -37.09 0.89
C LEU A 300 9.46 -38.41 0.78
N PHE A 301 10.79 -38.34 0.80
CA PHE A 301 11.66 -39.52 0.75
C PHE A 301 11.42 -40.44 1.96
N LEU A 302 11.37 -39.88 3.17
CA LEU A 302 11.03 -40.62 4.39
C LEU A 302 9.62 -41.21 4.34
N PHE A 303 8.63 -40.46 3.84
CA PHE A 303 7.26 -40.95 3.66
C PHE A 303 7.19 -42.13 2.69
N LEU A 304 7.93 -42.09 1.58
CA LEU A 304 8.02 -43.18 0.62
C LEU A 304 8.70 -44.42 1.22
N LEU A 305 9.77 -44.25 1.99
CA LEU A 305 10.42 -45.36 2.70
C LEU A 305 9.49 -45.99 3.75
N LEU A 306 8.78 -45.17 4.51
CA LEU A 306 7.86 -45.64 5.56
C LEU A 306 6.59 -46.30 4.98
N ARG A 307 6.07 -45.85 3.83
CA ARG A 307 4.97 -46.55 3.12
C ARG A 307 5.44 -47.80 2.38
N GLY A 308 6.64 -47.77 1.80
CA GLY A 308 7.24 -48.93 1.13
C GLY A 308 7.61 -50.07 2.08
N GLY A 309 7.80 -49.79 3.38
CA GLY A 309 8.10 -50.77 4.43
C GLY A 309 6.90 -51.59 4.94
N LYS A 310 5.66 -51.31 4.49
CA LYS A 310 4.48 -52.14 4.83
C LYS A 310 4.44 -53.37 3.91
N LYS A 311 5.22 -54.37 4.32
CA LYS A 311 5.54 -55.66 3.71
C LYS A 311 4.44 -56.34 2.87
N ARG A 312 4.86 -56.83 1.70
CA ARG A 312 4.51 -58.18 1.22
C ARG A 312 5.05 -59.18 2.26
N ASN A 313 4.16 -59.78 3.04
CA ASN A 313 4.32 -61.09 3.68
C ASN A 313 2.92 -61.67 3.86
#